data_AF-A0A820UVT4-F1
#
_entry.id   AF-A0A820UVT4-F1
#
_cell.length_a   1.000
_cell.length_b   1.000
_cell.length_c   1.000
_cell.angle_alpha   90.00
_cell.angle_beta   90.00
_cell.angle_gamma   90.00
#
_symmetry.space_group_name_H-M   'P 1'
#
loop_
_entity.id
_entity.type
_entity.pdbx_description
1 polymer ?
#
loop_
_entity_poly.entity_id
_entity_poly.type
_entity_poly.pdbx_seq_one_letter_code
_entity_poly.pdbx_strand_id
1 'polypeptide(L)'
;IDDQDIVRYLISRQKFNGLWDLDAKDIEQLTGKSLPNFLSSNNNQQIVIAAIVIVALETRFATLSTMWHAVVQKARKRLLELLNKDANQLQSLLERIRQEF
;
A
#
# COMPACT_ATOMS: atom_id res chain seq x y z
N ILE A 1 13.59 0.49 15.35
CA ILE A 1 13.12 1.43 14.32
C ILE A 1 11.84 2.04 14.86
N ASP A 2 11.74 3.37 14.88
CA ASP A 2 10.52 4.07 15.30
C ASP A 2 9.47 4.05 14.18
N ASP A 3 8.18 4.09 14.54
CA ASP A 3 7.08 4.07 13.57
C ASP A 3 7.14 5.30 12.65
N GLN A 4 7.62 6.46 13.14
CA GLN A 4 7.84 7.62 12.28
C GLN A 4 8.90 7.37 11.21
N ASP A 5 9.97 6.63 11.53
CA ASP A 5 11.02 6.31 10.57
C ASP A 5 10.51 5.36 9.49
N ILE A 6 9.65 4.42 9.85
CA ILE A 6 8.98 3.54 8.87
C ILE A 6 8.09 4.38 7.95
N VAL A 7 7.26 5.27 8.51
CA VAL A 7 6.38 6.13 7.70
C VAL A 7 7.20 7.06 6.79
N ARG A 8 8.29 7.66 7.28
CA ARG A 8 9.21 8.46 6.46
C ARG A 8 9.84 7.64 5.33
N TYR A 9 10.27 6.42 5.63
CA TYR A 9 10.78 5.50 4.63
C TYR A 9 9.74 5.24 3.55
N LEU A 10 8.52 4.82 3.92
CA LEU A 10 7.43 4.58 2.97
C LEU A 10 7.12 5.81 2.12
N ILE A 11 7.05 7.01 2.71
CA ILE A 11 6.83 8.25 1.97
C ILE A 11 7.97 8.49 0.95
N SER A 12 9.22 8.32 1.35
CA SER A 12 10.39 8.53 0.49
C SER A 12 10.46 7.57 -0.71
N ARG A 13 9.82 6.41 -0.60
CA ARG A 13 9.77 5.39 -1.65
C ARG A 13 8.58 5.57 -2.62
N GLN A 14 7.71 6.57 -2.42
CA GLN A 14 6.63 6.83 -3.37
C GLN A 14 7.16 7.48 -4.66
N LYS A 15 6.91 6.82 -5.79
CA LYS A 15 7.25 7.31 -7.14
C LYS A 15 6.39 8.51 -7.52
N PHE A 16 6.83 9.27 -8.53
CA PHE A 16 6.06 10.39 -9.07
C PHE A 16 4.64 10.00 -9.52
N ASN A 17 4.46 8.77 -10.02
CA ASN A 17 3.15 8.26 -10.45
C ASN A 17 2.20 7.88 -9.29
N GLY A 18 2.65 7.96 -8.03
CA GLY A 18 1.84 7.65 -6.84
C GLY A 18 1.92 6.19 -6.35
N LEU A 19 2.62 5.30 -7.06
CA LEU A 19 2.91 3.95 -6.59
C LEU A 19 4.21 3.91 -5.78
N TRP A 20 4.50 2.77 -5.14
CA TRP A 20 5.71 2.59 -4.36
C TRP A 20 6.81 1.86 -5.11
N ASP A 21 8.06 2.28 -4.88
CA ASP A 21 9.26 1.54 -5.25
C ASP A 21 9.71 0.66 -4.08
N LEU A 22 9.00 -0.45 -3.87
CA LEU A 22 9.30 -1.40 -2.81
C LEU A 22 9.46 -2.80 -3.42
N ASP A 23 10.32 -3.60 -2.83
CA ASP A 23 10.55 -4.99 -3.22
C ASP A 23 9.86 -5.98 -2.26
N ALA A 24 10.07 -7.28 -2.47
CA ALA A 24 9.46 -8.30 -1.62
C ALA A 24 9.98 -8.28 -0.17
N LYS A 25 11.23 -7.86 0.06
CA LYS A 25 11.81 -7.77 1.40
C LYS A 25 11.21 -6.61 2.18
N ASP A 26 10.99 -5.48 1.52
CA ASP A 26 10.28 -4.34 2.12
C ASP A 26 8.88 -4.76 2.62
N ILE A 27 8.16 -5.56 1.81
CA ILE A 27 6.82 -6.04 2.15
C ILE A 27 6.86 -7.03 3.31
N GLU A 28 7.82 -7.94 3.31
CA GLU A 28 8.02 -8.88 4.42
C GLU A 28 8.37 -8.16 5.72
N GLN A 29 9.21 -7.12 5.67
CA GLN A 29 9.54 -6.29 6.82
C GLN A 29 8.33 -5.48 7.32
N LEU A 30 7.49 -4.98 6.40
CA LEU A 30 6.33 -4.16 6.73
C LEU A 30 5.20 -4.99 7.36
N THR A 31 4.98 -6.21 6.85
CA THR A 31 3.79 -7.03 7.14
C THR A 31 4.06 -8.30 7.93
N GLY A 32 5.33 -8.75 8.01
CA GLY A 32 5.69 -10.06 8.54
C GLY A 32 5.33 -11.24 7.63
N LYS A 33 4.78 -10.99 6.44
CA LYS A 33 4.35 -11.99 5.46
C LYS A 33 5.04 -11.77 4.12
N SER A 34 5.33 -12.85 3.40
CA SER A 34 5.93 -12.76 2.07
C SER A 34 4.94 -12.16 1.07
N LEU A 35 5.44 -11.38 0.10
CA LEU A 35 4.62 -10.76 -0.94
C LEU A 35 3.69 -11.76 -1.69
N PRO A 36 4.11 -13.01 -2.01
CA PRO A 36 3.23 -14.00 -2.62
C PRO A 36 1.94 -14.29 -1.83
N ASN A 37 1.93 -14.16 -0.50
CA ASN A 37 0.71 -14.37 0.30
C ASN A 37 -0.40 -13.36 -0.05
N PHE A 38 -0.03 -12.21 -0.58
CA PHE A 38 -0.96 -11.15 -0.98
C PHE A 38 -1.31 -11.21 -2.47
N LEU A 39 -0.55 -11.93 -3.30
CA LEU A 39 -0.80 -12.02 -4.73
C LEU A 39 -1.95 -12.99 -5.02
N SER A 40 -2.78 -12.66 -6.00
CA SER A 40 -3.70 -13.60 -6.64
C SER A 40 -3.28 -13.75 -8.10
N SER A 41 -3.76 -14.81 -8.77
CA SER A 41 -3.29 -15.26 -10.09
C SER A 41 -3.23 -14.19 -11.20
N ASN A 42 -3.99 -13.09 -11.05
CA ASN A 42 -4.11 -12.01 -12.05
C ASN A 42 -3.70 -10.62 -11.52
N ASN A 43 -3.19 -10.53 -10.30
CA ASN A 43 -2.88 -9.23 -9.71
C ASN A 43 -1.55 -8.68 -10.22
N ASN A 44 -1.57 -7.44 -10.72
CA ASN A 44 -0.35 -6.68 -10.94
C ASN A 44 0.35 -6.42 -9.60
N GLN A 45 1.60 -6.89 -9.48
CA GLN A 45 2.38 -6.78 -8.25
C GLN A 45 2.47 -5.35 -7.71
N GLN A 46 2.61 -4.34 -8.59
CA GLN A 46 2.70 -2.94 -8.16
C GLN A 46 1.38 -2.44 -7.55
N ILE A 47 0.23 -2.92 -8.03
CA ILE A 47 -1.08 -2.60 -7.47
C ILE A 47 -1.19 -3.20 -6.07
N VAL A 48 -0.76 -4.45 -5.89
CA VAL A 48 -0.78 -5.14 -4.60
C VAL A 48 0.15 -4.48 -3.59
N ILE A 49 1.39 -4.16 -3.97
CA ILE A 49 2.33 -3.44 -3.11
C ILE A 49 1.75 -2.10 -2.64
N ALA A 50 1.17 -1.32 -3.56
CA ALA A 50 0.55 -0.05 -3.19
C ALA A 50 -0.66 -0.23 -2.25
N ALA A 51 -1.48 -1.26 -2.48
CA ALA A 51 -2.60 -1.59 -1.58
C ALA A 51 -2.12 -1.99 -0.18
N ILE A 52 -1.05 -2.80 -0.08
CA ILE A 52 -0.42 -3.18 1.19
C ILE A 52 0.07 -1.95 1.95
N VAL A 53 0.76 -1.04 1.28
CA VAL A 53 1.28 0.18 1.93
C VAL A 53 0.13 1.08 2.40
N ILE A 54 -0.92 1.27 1.59
CA ILE A 54 -2.11 2.02 1.99
C ILE A 54 -2.73 1.41 3.25
N VAL A 55 -2.96 0.10 3.26
CA VAL A 55 -3.55 -0.60 4.40
C VAL A 55 -2.67 -0.47 5.64
N ALA A 56 -1.35 -0.69 5.53
CA ALA A 56 -0.43 -0.55 6.66
C ALA A 56 -0.44 0.86 7.26
N LEU A 57 -0.47 1.90 6.40
CA LEU A 57 -0.55 3.30 6.83
C LEU A 57 -1.87 3.59 7.56
N GLU A 58 -2.99 3.08 7.03
CA GLU A 58 -4.33 3.30 7.58
C GLU A 58 -4.60 2.49 8.85
N THR A 59 -3.96 1.33 9.04
CA THR A 59 -4.17 0.45 10.21
C THR A 59 -3.10 0.67 11.27
N ARG A 60 -1.85 0.28 10.97
CA ARG A 60 -0.74 0.28 11.92
C ARG A 60 -0.27 1.69 12.26
N PHE A 61 -0.28 2.60 11.29
CA PHE A 61 0.25 3.96 11.44
C PHE A 61 -0.84 5.05 11.46
N ALA A 62 -2.06 4.70 11.88
CA ALA A 62 -3.22 5.60 11.86
C ALA A 62 -3.00 6.92 12.62
N THR A 63 -2.26 6.87 13.73
CA THR A 63 -1.93 8.04 14.57
C THR A 63 -1.00 9.04 13.88
N LEU A 64 -0.30 8.62 12.81
CA LEU A 64 0.61 9.44 12.00
C LEU A 64 -0.04 9.93 10.69
N SER A 65 -1.37 9.92 10.60
CA SER A 65 -2.11 10.25 9.38
C SER A 65 -1.76 11.59 8.75
N THR A 66 -1.43 12.60 9.56
CA THR A 66 -0.98 13.92 9.06
C THR A 66 0.28 13.83 8.19
N MET A 67 1.14 12.82 8.40
CA MET A 67 2.35 12.61 7.60
C MET A 67 2.05 11.95 6.25
N TRP A 68 1.15 10.96 6.22
CA TRP A 68 0.97 10.11 5.05
C TRP A 68 -0.31 10.37 4.26
N HIS A 69 -1.23 11.22 4.74
CA HIS A 69 -2.53 11.42 4.10
C HIS A 69 -2.42 11.76 2.61
N ALA A 70 -1.58 12.74 2.26
CA ALA A 70 -1.41 13.18 0.88
C ALA A 70 -0.88 12.07 -0.05
N VAL A 71 0.09 11.27 0.43
CA VAL A 71 0.67 10.18 -0.38
C VAL A 71 -0.35 9.05 -0.58
N VAL A 72 -1.18 8.74 0.42
CA VAL A 72 -2.27 7.76 0.30
C VAL A 72 -3.32 8.22 -0.70
N GLN A 73 -3.75 9.50 -0.66
CA GLN A 73 -4.73 10.01 -1.62
C GLN A 73 -4.21 9.95 -3.07
N LYS A 74 -2.93 10.31 -3.28
CA LYS A 74 -2.28 10.19 -4.58
C LYS A 74 -2.26 8.75 -5.09
N ALA A 75 -1.94 7.80 -4.22
CA ALA A 75 -1.92 6.38 -4.57
C ALA A 75 -3.32 5.84 -4.87
N ARG A 76 -4.33 6.17 -4.05
CA ARG A 76 -5.73 5.78 -4.28
C ARG A 76 -6.22 6.26 -5.65
N LYS A 77 -5.91 7.50 -6.03
CA LYS A 77 -6.23 8.02 -7.38
C LYS A 77 -5.56 7.18 -8.47
N ARG A 78 -4.26 6.87 -8.33
CA ARG A 78 -3.53 6.08 -9.31
C ARG A 78 -4.06 4.64 -9.42
N LEU A 79 -4.36 4.00 -8.30
CA LEU A 79 -4.94 2.66 -8.28
C LEU A 79 -6.30 2.63 -8.96
N LEU A 80 -7.15 3.63 -8.69
CA LEU A 80 -8.44 3.76 -9.35
C LEU A 80 -8.28 3.86 -10.87
N GLU A 81 -7.31 4.62 -11.38
CA GLU A 81 -7.01 4.68 -12.82
C GLU A 81 -6.58 3.32 -13.39
N LEU A 82 -5.72 2.58 -12.69
CA LEU A 82 -5.23 1.27 -13.12
C LEU A 82 -6.29 0.17 -13.05
N LEU A 83 -7.29 0.34 -12.20
CA LEU A 83 -8.45 -0.55 -12.04
C LEU A 83 -9.63 -0.06 -12.89
N ASN A 84 -9.37 0.60 -14.03
CA ASN A 84 -10.40 1.06 -14.98
C ASN A 84 -11.50 1.95 -14.35
N LYS A 85 -11.14 2.72 -13.32
CA LYS A 85 -12.06 3.55 -12.52
C LYS A 85 -13.12 2.75 -11.75
N ASP A 86 -12.90 1.46 -11.54
CA ASP A 86 -13.77 0.61 -10.72
C ASP A 86 -13.44 0.79 -9.22
N ALA A 87 -14.25 1.60 -8.55
CA ALA A 87 -14.12 1.84 -7.12
C ALA A 87 -14.44 0.60 -6.28
N ASN A 88 -15.31 -0.30 -6.75
CA ASN A 88 -15.63 -1.53 -6.05
C ASN A 88 -14.43 -2.48 -6.08
N GLN A 89 -13.77 -2.59 -7.23
CA GLN A 89 -12.55 -3.40 -7.36
C GLN A 89 -11.43 -2.87 -6.44
N LEU A 90 -11.26 -1.55 -6.36
CA LEU A 90 -10.31 -0.94 -5.42
C LEU A 90 -10.68 -1.26 -3.97
N GLN A 91 -11.93 -1.06 -3.58
CA GLN A 91 -12.39 -1.32 -2.22
C GLN A 91 -12.21 -2.81 -1.84
N SER A 92 -12.63 -3.73 -2.71
CA SER A 92 -12.46 -5.17 -2.50
C SER A 92 -10.98 -5.57 -2.36
N LEU A 93 -10.08 -4.95 -3.14
CA LEU A 93 -8.65 -5.18 -3.00
C LEU A 93 -8.15 -4.72 -1.63
N LEU A 94 -8.51 -3.50 -1.19
CA LEU A 94 -8.07 -2.96 0.10
C LEU A 94 -8.61 -3.79 1.27
N GLU A 95 -9.88 -4.21 1.23
CA GLU A 95 -10.46 -5.06 2.28
C GLU A 95 -9.80 -6.44 2.33
N ARG A 96 -9.56 -7.08 1.17
CA ARG A 96 -8.86 -8.36 1.12
C ARG A 96 -7.46 -8.26 1.72
N ILE A 97 -6.71 -7.20 1.38
CA ILE A 97 -5.38 -6.98 1.96
C ILE A 97 -5.49 -6.69 3.46
N ARG A 98 -6.50 -5.95 3.92
CA ARG A 98 -6.73 -5.66 5.34
C ARG A 98 -7.00 -6.92 6.17
N GLN A 99 -7.66 -7.93 5.61
CA GLN A 99 -7.88 -9.22 6.28
C GLN A 99 -6.58 -10.02 6.51
N GLU A 100 -5.49 -9.64 5.84
CA GLU A 100 -4.17 -10.26 6.00
C GLU A 100 -3.29 -9.55 7.04
N PHE A 101 -3.72 -8.43 7.62
CA PHE A 101 -3.04 -7.72 8.70
C PHE A 101 -3.63 -8.10 10.07
#